data_AF-A0A538KNQ6-F1
#
_entry.id   AF-A0A538KNQ6-F1
#
_cell.length_a   1.000
_cell.length_b   1.000
_cell.length_c   1.000
_cell.angle_alpha   90.00
_cell.angle_beta   90.00
_cell.angle_gamma   90.00
#
_symmetry.space_group_name_H-M   'P 1'
#
loop_
_entity.id
_entity.type
_entity.pdbx_description
1 polymer ?
#
loop_
_entity_poly.entity_id
_entity_poly.type
_entity_poly.pdbx_seq_one_letter_code
_entity_poly.pdbx_strand_id
1 'polypeptide(L)'
;MSSKGGERLRLWLERGAAGYHLRDAATGEPVRWEDPRLRVVPVAGVTFRPGNIDDASFDPGRRLALVREPENEHDPNAIAIWNEERALQAGYVPRETAAELGGDEQAVSLWRVEGGLRVLIVPSNAWVGTPRP
;
A
#
# COMPACT_ATOMS: atom_id res chain seq x y z
N MET A 1 -3.96 30.28 -16.09
CA MET A 1 -3.91 28.87 -16.51
C MET A 1 -4.25 28.01 -15.31
N SER A 2 -5.54 27.70 -15.14
CA SER A 2 -5.98 26.79 -14.09
C SER A 2 -5.57 25.38 -14.51
N SER A 3 -4.63 24.78 -13.79
CA SER A 3 -4.43 23.34 -13.82
C SER A 3 -5.80 22.71 -13.51
N LYS A 4 -6.33 21.92 -14.45
CA LYS A 4 -7.43 21.01 -14.16
C LYS A 4 -6.95 20.14 -13.00
N GLY A 5 -7.51 20.37 -11.81
CA GLY A 5 -7.26 19.50 -10.66
C GLY A 5 -7.55 18.08 -11.10
N GLY A 6 -6.50 17.26 -11.20
CA GLY A 6 -6.63 15.85 -11.57
C GLY A 6 -7.67 15.23 -10.66
N GLU A 7 -8.66 14.57 -11.24
CA GLU A 7 -9.73 13.95 -10.49
C GLU A 7 -9.10 13.04 -9.43
N ARG A 8 -9.45 13.31 -8.17
CA ARG A 8 -8.93 12.58 -7.00
C ARG A 8 -9.12 11.08 -7.25
N LEU A 9 -8.06 10.29 -7.15
CA LEU A 9 -8.16 8.83 -7.30
C LEU A 9 -9.16 8.27 -6.28
N ARG A 10 -10.17 7.55 -6.74
CA ARG A 10 -11.18 6.92 -5.89
C ARG A 10 -11.26 5.44 -6.21
N LEU A 11 -10.94 4.59 -5.24
CA LEU A 11 -10.86 3.15 -5.41
C LEU A 11 -11.87 2.42 -4.51
N TRP A 12 -12.59 1.47 -5.09
CA TRP A 12 -13.24 0.40 -4.35
C TRP A 12 -12.33 -0.82 -4.28
N LEU A 13 -12.20 -1.38 -3.08
CA LEU A 13 -11.57 -2.67 -2.83
C LEU A 13 -12.62 -3.78 -2.93
N GLU A 14 -12.74 -4.40 -4.10
CA GLU A 14 -13.66 -5.53 -4.32
C GLU A 14 -13.03 -6.82 -3.78
N ARG A 15 -13.75 -7.53 -2.90
CA ARG A 15 -13.24 -8.72 -2.22
C ARG A 15 -12.99 -9.85 -3.23
N GLY A 16 -11.75 -10.32 -3.29
CA GLY A 16 -11.34 -11.54 -3.97
C GLY A 16 -11.14 -12.71 -2.99
N ALA A 17 -10.60 -13.82 -3.47
CA ALA A 17 -10.43 -15.04 -2.67
C ALA A 17 -9.41 -14.89 -1.52
N ALA A 18 -8.35 -14.09 -1.71
CA ALA A 18 -7.25 -13.94 -0.74
C ALA A 18 -6.80 -12.47 -0.56
N GLY A 19 -7.60 -11.52 -1.05
CA GLY A 19 -7.27 -10.10 -1.05
C GLY A 19 -8.34 -9.25 -1.71
N TYR A 20 -7.94 -8.13 -2.30
CA TYR A 20 -8.86 -7.23 -3.00
C TYR A 20 -8.40 -6.94 -4.44
N HIS A 21 -9.38 -6.91 -5.34
CA HIS A 21 -9.26 -6.28 -6.65
C HIS A 21 -9.57 -4.78 -6.53
N LEU A 22 -8.97 -3.98 -7.40
CA LEU A 22 -9.18 -2.54 -7.44
C LEU A 22 -10.22 -2.22 -8.50
N ARG A 23 -11.20 -1.38 -8.15
CA ARG A 23 -12.14 -0.78 -9.11
C ARG A 23 -12.14 0.72 -8.98
N ASP A 24 -12.29 1.41 -10.12
CA ASP A 24 -12.55 2.83 -10.12
C ASP A 24 -13.93 3.07 -9.49
N ALA A 25 -14.00 3.97 -8.51
CA ALA A 25 -15.23 4.16 -7.75
C ALA A 25 -16.32 4.91 -8.53
N ALA A 26 -15.97 5.62 -9.60
CA ALA A 26 -16.91 6.34 -10.44
C ALA A 26 -17.47 5.44 -11.55
N THR A 27 -16.62 4.64 -12.19
CA THR A 27 -17.03 3.81 -13.35
C THR A 27 -17.31 2.36 -12.99
N GLY A 28 -16.77 1.86 -11.87
CA GLY A 28 -16.80 0.45 -11.52
C GLY A 28 -15.84 -0.41 -12.36
N GLU A 29 -15.07 0.18 -13.27
CA GLU A 29 -14.13 -0.56 -14.10
C GLU A 29 -12.93 -1.07 -13.28
N PRO A 30 -12.37 -2.25 -13.62
CA PRO A 30 -11.16 -2.74 -12.96
C PRO A 30 -9.98 -1.78 -13.16
N VAL A 31 -9.27 -1.48 -12.07
CA VAL A 31 -7.99 -0.76 -12.12
C VAL A 31 -6.86 -1.77 -12.07
N ARG A 32 -5.97 -1.69 -13.05
CA ARG A 32 -4.80 -2.57 -13.13
C ARG A 32 -3.75 -2.16 -12.10
N TRP A 33 -2.95 -3.11 -11.65
CA TRP A 33 -1.87 -2.84 -10.70
C TRP A 33 -0.76 -1.95 -11.30
N GLU A 34 -0.63 -1.93 -12.63
CA GLU A 34 0.30 -1.08 -13.36
C GLU A 34 -0.23 0.35 -13.59
N ASP A 35 -1.40 0.71 -13.07
CA ASP A 35 -1.94 2.07 -13.21
C ASP A 35 -0.95 3.08 -12.59
N PRO A 36 -0.48 4.08 -13.37
CA PRO A 36 0.59 4.97 -12.94
C PRO A 36 0.21 5.87 -11.75
N ARG A 37 -1.09 5.99 -11.44
CA ARG A 37 -1.61 6.80 -10.34
C ARG A 37 -1.46 6.12 -8.97
N LEU A 38 -1.10 4.84 -8.94
CA LEU A 38 -0.94 4.04 -7.73
C LEU A 38 0.34 3.19 -7.80
N ARG A 39 0.65 2.50 -6.71
CA ARG A 39 1.66 1.45 -6.67
C ARG A 39 1.10 0.24 -5.95
N VAL A 40 1.23 -0.95 -6.53
CA VAL A 40 1.03 -2.22 -5.82
C VAL A 40 2.38 -2.92 -5.73
N VAL A 41 2.93 -3.01 -4.51
CA VAL A 41 4.30 -3.52 -4.30
C VAL A 41 4.33 -4.74 -3.38
N PRO A 42 5.30 -5.66 -3.56
CA PRO A 42 5.65 -6.60 -2.50
C PRO A 42 6.29 -5.87 -1.33
N VAL A 43 5.96 -6.28 -0.11
CA VAL A 43 6.77 -5.88 1.06
C VAL A 43 8.13 -6.56 0.96
N ALA A 44 9.20 -5.76 0.97
CA ALA A 44 10.58 -6.23 0.96
C ALA A 44 11.02 -6.64 2.38
N GLY A 45 11.89 -7.63 2.46
CA GLY A 45 12.53 -8.04 3.72
C GLY A 45 11.65 -8.80 4.70
N VAL A 46 10.48 -9.29 4.28
CA VAL A 46 9.57 -10.11 5.13
C VAL A 46 10.25 -11.35 5.71
N THR A 47 11.22 -11.93 5.00
CA THR A 47 11.97 -13.12 5.43
C THR A 47 12.89 -12.86 6.63
N PHE A 48 13.30 -11.60 6.86
CA PHE A 48 14.06 -11.20 8.05
C PHE A 48 13.16 -10.99 9.28
N ARG A 49 11.83 -11.08 9.09
CA ARG A 49 10.80 -10.86 10.11
C ARG A 49 9.75 -11.98 10.05
N PRO A 50 10.16 -13.26 10.22
CA PRO A 50 9.28 -14.40 10.03
C PRO A 50 8.08 -14.32 10.98
N GLY A 51 6.87 -14.54 10.44
CA GLY A 51 5.62 -14.53 11.21
C GLY A 51 4.97 -13.16 11.38
N ASN A 52 5.68 -12.04 11.16
CA ASN A 52 5.10 -10.71 11.39
C ASN A 52 3.90 -10.44 10.48
N ILE A 53 3.99 -10.82 9.19
CA ILE A 53 2.91 -10.58 8.22
C ILE A 53 1.68 -11.49 8.41
N ASP A 54 1.79 -12.53 9.24
CA ASP A 54 0.70 -13.45 9.54
C ASP A 54 -0.26 -12.86 10.59
N ASP A 55 0.16 -11.81 11.31
CA ASP A 55 -0.67 -11.08 12.26
C ASP A 55 -1.89 -10.44 11.58
N ALA A 56 -3.06 -10.53 12.21
CA ALA A 56 -4.33 -10.05 11.66
C ALA A 56 -4.36 -8.54 11.38
N SER A 57 -3.46 -7.75 11.98
CA SER A 57 -3.28 -6.33 11.65
C SER A 57 -2.75 -6.10 10.22
N PHE A 58 -2.26 -7.15 9.55
CA PHE A 58 -1.90 -7.14 8.14
C PHE A 58 -2.92 -7.84 7.22
N ASP A 59 -4.08 -8.26 7.74
CA ASP A 59 -5.15 -8.81 6.90
C ASP A 59 -5.49 -7.85 5.74
N PRO A 60 -5.88 -8.36 4.56
CA PRO A 60 -6.29 -7.50 3.46
C PRO A 60 -7.34 -6.46 3.90
N GLY A 61 -7.18 -5.23 3.43
CA GLY A 61 -8.04 -4.08 3.73
C GLY A 61 -7.60 -3.29 4.97
N ARG A 62 -6.65 -3.81 5.77
CA ARG A 62 -6.06 -3.07 6.89
C ARG A 62 -5.22 -1.91 6.39
N ARG A 63 -5.33 -0.77 7.08
CA ARG A 63 -4.44 0.37 6.87
C ARG A 63 -3.06 0.03 7.42
N LEU A 64 -2.04 0.54 6.73
CA LEU A 64 -0.65 0.38 7.10
C LEU A 64 -0.02 1.74 7.26
N ALA A 65 0.96 1.83 8.16
CA ALA A 65 1.75 3.05 8.34
C ALA A 65 3.04 2.95 7.52
N LEU A 66 3.32 4.01 6.75
CA LEU A 66 4.59 4.23 6.09
C LEU A 66 5.46 5.15 6.96
N VAL A 67 6.67 4.71 7.29
CA VAL A 67 7.60 5.46 8.15
C VAL A 67 8.93 5.59 7.43
N ARG A 68 9.33 6.82 7.11
CA ARG A 68 10.67 7.10 6.54
C ARG A 68 11.76 6.90 7.57
N GLU A 69 12.85 6.30 7.14
CA GLU A 69 14.07 6.09 7.93
C GLU A 69 15.26 6.75 7.21
N PRO A 70 15.37 8.09 7.21
CA PRO A 70 16.44 8.79 6.48
C PRO A 70 17.84 8.51 7.02
N GLU A 71 17.94 8.01 8.27
CA GLU A 71 19.19 7.59 8.90
C GLU A 71 19.52 6.11 8.67
N ASN A 72 18.74 5.40 7.86
CA ASN A 72 19.00 3.99 7.55
C ASN A 72 20.35 3.85 6.82
N GLU A 73 21.27 3.09 7.41
CA GLU A 73 22.66 2.94 6.94
C GLU A 73 22.77 2.32 5.53
N HIS A 74 21.75 1.59 5.10
CA HIS A 74 21.74 0.94 3.80
C HIS A 74 21.09 1.80 2.71
N ASP A 75 20.04 2.54 3.06
CA ASP A 75 19.24 3.30 2.11
C ASP A 75 18.60 4.55 2.75
N PRO A 76 19.06 5.77 2.42
CA PRO A 76 18.46 6.99 2.97
C PRO A 76 17.01 7.22 2.51
N ASN A 77 16.54 6.51 1.47
CA ASN A 77 15.14 6.54 1.03
C ASN A 77 14.29 5.45 1.68
N ALA A 78 14.81 4.67 2.64
CA ALA A 78 14.08 3.58 3.25
C ALA A 78 12.73 4.04 3.83
N ILE A 79 11.68 3.31 3.47
CA ILE A 79 10.34 3.48 4.02
C ILE A 79 9.91 2.15 4.61
N ALA A 80 9.85 2.09 5.94
CA ALA A 80 9.34 0.96 6.67
C ALA A 80 7.81 0.88 6.58
N ILE A 81 7.30 -0.35 6.43
CA ILE A 81 5.88 -0.66 6.42
C ILE A 81 5.52 -1.30 7.76
N TRP A 82 4.65 -0.64 8.49
CA TRP A 82 4.14 -1.06 9.79
C TRP A 82 2.63 -1.30 9.74
N ASN A 83 2.11 -2.03 10.72
CA ASN A 83 0.67 -1.99 10.98
C ASN A 83 0.23 -0.57 11.37
N GLU A 84 -1.07 -0.29 11.34
CA GLU A 84 -1.62 1.07 11.58
C GLU A 84 -1.12 1.70 12.89
N GLU A 85 -1.01 0.89 13.94
CA GLU A 85 -0.58 1.30 15.29
C GLU A 85 0.93 1.51 15.42
N ARG A 86 1.72 1.16 14.39
CA ARG A 86 3.20 1.18 14.42
C ARG A 86 3.81 0.31 15.52
N ALA A 87 3.13 -0.77 15.88
CA ALA A 87 3.59 -1.74 16.88
C ALA A 87 4.37 -2.89 16.24
N LEU A 88 4.03 -3.27 15.00
CA LEU A 88 4.63 -4.41 14.30
C LEU A 88 5.06 -4.00 12.89
N GLN A 89 6.31 -4.27 12.54
CA GLN A 89 6.86 -3.98 11.22
C GLN A 89 6.75 -5.20 10.31
N ALA A 90 6.13 -5.03 9.14
CA ALA A 90 6.08 -6.07 8.11
C ALA A 90 7.40 -6.16 7.32
N GLY A 91 8.02 -5.01 7.06
CA GLY A 91 9.21 -4.91 6.24
C GLY A 91 9.37 -3.50 5.67
N TYR A 92 9.75 -3.41 4.40
CA TYR A 92 10.04 -2.14 3.72
C TYR A 92 9.33 -2.05 2.37
N VAL A 93 9.10 -0.82 1.90
CA VAL A 93 8.83 -0.55 0.49
C VAL A 93 10.08 -0.92 -0.32
N PRO A 94 9.96 -1.56 -1.51
CA PRO A 94 11.10 -1.82 -2.38
C PRO A 94 11.86 -0.52 -2.69
N ARG A 95 13.20 -0.58 -2.69
CA ARG A 95 14.09 0.58 -2.82
C ARG A 95 13.73 1.50 -3.98
N GLU A 96 13.47 0.92 -5.16
CA GLU A 96 13.16 1.66 -6.38
C GLU A 96 11.85 2.45 -6.22
N THR A 97 10.84 1.83 -5.60
CA THR A 97 9.57 2.52 -5.32
C THR A 97 9.74 3.55 -4.21
N ALA A 98 10.49 3.24 -3.15
CA ALA A 98 10.67 4.13 -2.01
C ALA A 98 11.31 5.47 -2.42
N ALA A 99 12.26 5.43 -3.36
CA ALA A 99 12.89 6.62 -3.94
C ALA A 99 11.93 7.54 -4.74
N GLU A 100 10.79 7.02 -5.20
CA GLU A 100 9.77 7.78 -5.94
C GLU A 100 8.69 8.39 -5.04
N LEU A 101 8.56 7.93 -3.78
CA LEU A 101 7.48 8.36 -2.90
C LEU A 101 7.72 9.77 -2.33
N GLY A 102 6.67 10.59 -2.32
CA GLY A 102 6.61 11.95 -1.79
C GLY A 102 6.55 12.01 -0.27
N GLY A 103 6.06 10.95 0.38
CA GLY A 103 6.09 10.69 1.82
C GLY A 103 4.84 11.05 2.59
N ASP A 104 3.80 11.49 1.90
CA ASP A 104 2.47 11.69 2.45
C ASP A 104 1.50 10.56 2.03
N GLU A 105 1.96 9.59 1.23
CA GLU A 105 1.13 8.50 0.74
C GLU A 105 0.49 7.70 1.87
N GLN A 106 -0.68 7.15 1.57
CA GLN A 106 -1.34 6.17 2.43
C GLN A 106 -1.13 4.77 1.87
N ALA A 107 -1.13 3.78 2.77
CA ALA A 107 -0.93 2.38 2.43
C ALA A 107 -2.06 1.49 2.96
N VAL A 108 -2.42 0.47 2.19
CA VAL A 108 -3.43 -0.53 2.55
C VAL A 108 -2.90 -1.92 2.20
N SER A 109 -3.03 -2.87 3.12
CA SER A 109 -2.81 -4.29 2.84
C SER A 109 -3.76 -4.75 1.73
N LEU A 110 -3.23 -5.22 0.60
CA LEU A 110 -4.05 -5.56 -0.56
C LEU A 110 -4.27 -7.07 -0.68
N TRP A 111 -3.20 -7.86 -0.51
CA TRP A 111 -3.23 -9.29 -0.77
C TRP A 111 -2.17 -10.04 0.05
N ARG A 112 -2.54 -11.19 0.63
CA ARG A 112 -1.57 -12.13 1.20
C ARG A 112 -1.18 -13.19 0.18
N VAL A 113 0.11 -13.36 -0.03
CA VAL A 113 0.67 -14.46 -0.81
C VAL A 113 1.45 -15.36 0.13
N GLU A 114 1.76 -16.59 -0.29
CA GLU A 114 2.58 -17.49 0.51
C GLU A 114 3.92 -16.80 0.87
N GLY A 115 4.15 -16.61 2.18
CA GLY A 115 5.34 -15.95 2.70
C GLY A 115 5.48 -14.45 2.35
N GLY A 116 4.42 -13.78 1.89
CA GLY A 116 4.52 -12.38 1.46
C GLY A 116 3.23 -11.56 1.56
N LEU A 117 3.41 -10.25 1.43
CA LEU A 117 2.34 -9.25 1.52
C LEU A 117 2.43 -8.30 0.33
N ARG A 118 1.28 -8.03 -0.31
CA ARG A 118 1.13 -6.97 -1.32
C ARG A 118 0.45 -5.77 -0.68
N VAL A 119 1.00 -4.59 -0.92
CA VAL A 119 0.51 -3.33 -0.37
C VAL A 119 0.13 -2.40 -1.51
N LEU A 120 -1.07 -1.81 -1.41
CA LEU A 120 -1.49 -0.69 -2.23
C LEU A 120 -0.96 0.59 -1.59
N ILE A 121 -0.21 1.39 -2.34
CA ILE A 121 0.25 2.72 -1.97
C ILE A 121 -0.39 3.72 -2.95
N VAL A 122 -1.03 4.75 -2.41
CA VAL A 122 -1.72 5.78 -3.19
C VAL A 122 -1.46 7.17 -2.58
N PRO A 123 -1.64 8.25 -3.36
CA PRO A 123 -1.52 9.60 -2.84
C PRO A 123 -2.37 9.83 -1.58
N SER A 124 -1.90 10.72 -0.70
CA SER A 124 -2.60 11.13 0.53
C SER A 124 -4.05 11.55 0.31
N ASN A 125 -4.30 12.20 -0.83
CA ASN A 125 -5.61 12.71 -1.19
C ASN A 125 -6.53 11.65 -1.81
N ALA A 126 -6.03 10.46 -2.18
CA ALA A 126 -6.85 9.40 -2.75
C ALA A 126 -7.89 8.93 -1.74
N TRP A 127 -9.05 8.51 -2.24
CA TRP A 127 -10.06 7.86 -1.42
C TRP A 127 -10.03 6.36 -1.71
N VAL A 128 -9.91 5.55 -0.66
CA VAL A 128 -9.94 4.09 -0.73
C VAL A 128 -11.04 3.60 0.19
N GLY A 129 -12.01 2.87 -0.37
CA GLY A 129 -13.13 2.30 0.38
C GLY A 129 -13.29 0.81 0.13
N THR A 130 -13.90 0.11 1.08
CA THR A 130 -14.46 -1.23 0.87
C THR A 130 -15.95 -1.10 0.56
N PRO A 131 -16.49 -1.76 -0.49
CA PRO A 131 -17.93 -1.78 -0.73
C PRO A 131 -18.66 -2.15 0.56
N ARG A 132 -19.70 -1.39 0.91
CA ARG A 132 -20.55 -1.76 2.05
C ARG A 132 -21.28 -3.06 1.71
N PRO A 133 -21.33 -4.04 2.62
CA PRO A 133 -22.16 -5.23 2.45
C PRO A 133 -23.64 -4.87 2.32
#